data_AF-A0A8S2TWL0-F1
#
_entry.id   AF-A0A8S2TWL0-F1
#
_cell.length_a   1.000
_cell.length_b   1.000
_cell.length_c   1.000
_cell.angle_alpha   90.00
_cell.angle_beta   90.00
_cell.angle_gamma   90.00
#
_symmetry.space_group_name_H-M   'P 1'
#
loop_
_entity.id
_entity.type
_entity.pdbx_description
1 polymer ?
#
loop_
_entity_poly.entity_id
_entity_poly.type
_entity_poly.pdbx_seq_one_letter_code
_entity_poly.pdbx_strand_id
1 'polypeptide(L)'
;MRSAPSINDQPYRRETYQTLLESSRLLGQHKLLKPVPIDLRKHNGGSRTIDNSPIPSNIRYPSSSSSTSPSGSPSCVSPSKSNNMESVNEYVCIPKKLMPVIGARINDWLERNVNFALSLPVIQETIDNDRDKFALLSRIWHRLLIISMIENSFEIYVTKDLQIPSDVSSTTSSHLPTENDVKQIELLITRGKTLEIDEIGFNLIREVIIYKEGKTLFENSSADSFEKAECHAQSRLTTWCSSRVKYSKIVFFLCNIYQVKEDIFERLFCAGSMHQSTPIHTYLERLLASASSSSSSSMDDA
;
A
#
# COMPACT_ATOMS: atom_id res chain seq x y z
N MET A 1 51.00 10.28 -1.54
CA MET A 1 50.15 9.30 -2.26
C MET A 1 49.53 8.37 -1.22
N ARG A 2 48.24 8.55 -0.91
CA ARG A 2 47.45 7.62 -0.10
C ARG A 2 46.33 7.08 -0.99
N SER A 3 46.32 5.77 -1.19
CA SER A 3 45.35 5.07 -2.03
C SER A 3 44.00 5.02 -1.32
N ALA A 4 42.93 5.42 -2.01
CA ALA A 4 41.56 5.31 -1.52
C ALA A 4 41.11 3.83 -1.48
N PRO A 5 40.27 3.43 -0.50
CA PRO A 5 39.80 2.05 -0.40
C PRO A 5 38.73 1.74 -1.46
N SER A 6 38.82 0.51 -1.98
CA SER A 6 37.94 -0.07 -2.99
C SER A 6 36.51 -0.28 -2.48
N ILE A 7 35.52 0.14 -3.28
CA ILE A 7 34.06 0.09 -3.03
C ILE A 7 33.47 -1.34 -3.03
N ASN A 8 34.28 -2.39 -3.21
CA ASN A 8 33.78 -3.73 -3.52
C ASN A 8 33.63 -4.73 -2.35
N ASP A 9 33.88 -4.34 -1.10
CA ASP A 9 33.85 -5.27 0.06
C ASP A 9 32.77 -4.93 1.11
N GLN A 10 31.50 -4.95 0.71
CA GLN A 10 30.37 -4.94 1.65
C GLN A 10 29.49 -6.19 1.45
N PRO A 11 29.79 -7.32 2.13
CA PRO A 11 29.05 -8.58 1.98
C PRO A 11 27.58 -8.49 2.41
N TYR A 12 27.20 -7.51 3.24
CA TYR A 12 25.84 -7.34 3.75
C TYR A 12 24.81 -6.82 2.70
N ARG A 13 25.25 -6.33 1.53
CA ARG A 13 24.34 -5.72 0.55
C ARG A 13 23.70 -6.71 -0.42
N ARG A 14 24.33 -7.87 -0.67
CA ARG A 14 23.80 -8.89 -1.62
C ARG A 14 22.64 -9.70 -1.03
N GLU A 15 22.70 -10.03 0.25
CA GLU A 15 21.73 -10.95 0.87
C GLU A 15 20.31 -10.35 0.94
N THR A 16 20.18 -9.03 1.13
CA THR A 16 18.89 -8.35 1.22
C THR A 16 18.16 -8.31 -0.12
N TYR A 17 18.88 -8.05 -1.22
CA TYR A 17 18.33 -8.06 -2.58
C TYR A 17 17.94 -9.47 -3.03
N GLN A 18 18.75 -10.46 -2.69
CA GLN A 18 18.50 -11.86 -3.04
C GLN A 18 17.26 -12.39 -2.30
N THR A 19 17.06 -12.00 -1.04
CA THR A 19 15.84 -12.31 -0.27
C THR A 19 14.58 -11.69 -0.90
N LEU A 20 14.65 -10.45 -1.40
CA LEU A 20 13.53 -9.75 -2.05
C LEU A 20 13.14 -10.37 -3.41
N LEU A 21 14.14 -10.75 -4.21
CA LEU A 21 13.94 -11.46 -5.49
C LEU A 21 13.38 -12.88 -5.27
N GLU A 22 13.85 -13.58 -4.23
CA GLU A 22 13.42 -14.94 -3.91
C GLU A 22 12.01 -14.97 -3.31
N SER A 23 11.65 -13.97 -2.49
CA SER A 23 10.28 -13.77 -2.00
C SER A 23 9.29 -13.51 -3.14
N SER A 24 9.71 -12.76 -4.18
CA SER A 24 8.89 -12.49 -5.37
C SER A 24 8.71 -13.74 -6.25
N ARG A 25 9.71 -14.62 -6.32
CA ARG A 25 9.66 -15.87 -7.09
C ARG A 25 8.76 -16.93 -6.44
N LEU A 26 8.71 -16.99 -5.12
CA LEU A 26 7.85 -17.92 -4.37
C LEU A 26 6.36 -17.52 -4.42
N LEU A 27 6.05 -16.23 -4.56
CA LEU A 27 4.66 -15.76 -4.69
C LEU A 27 4.00 -16.14 -6.03
N GLY A 28 4.77 -16.53 -7.04
CA GLY A 28 4.24 -17.02 -8.32
C GLY A 28 3.68 -18.45 -8.29
N GLN A 29 3.77 -19.18 -7.17
CA GLN A 29 3.41 -20.62 -7.12
C GLN A 29 2.39 -21.04 -6.05
N HIS A 30 1.85 -20.12 -5.25
CA HIS A 30 0.85 -20.51 -4.25
C HIS A 30 -0.56 -20.62 -4.84
N LYS A 31 -0.95 -21.86 -5.19
CA LYS A 31 -2.36 -22.26 -5.30
C LYS A 31 -3.09 -21.86 -4.01
N LEU A 32 -4.15 -21.08 -4.15
CA LEU A 32 -5.11 -20.69 -3.12
C LEU A 32 -5.51 -21.86 -2.22
N LEU A 33 -5.02 -21.88 -0.98
CA LEU A 33 -5.61 -22.67 0.09
C LEU A 33 -6.82 -21.89 0.63
N LYS A 34 -7.98 -22.55 0.63
CA LYS A 34 -9.24 -21.99 1.14
C LYS A 34 -9.13 -21.74 2.65
N PRO A 35 -9.61 -20.60 3.18
CA PRO A 35 -9.61 -20.34 4.61
C PRO A 35 -10.58 -21.29 5.34
N VAL A 36 -10.10 -21.81 6.48
CA VAL A 36 -10.89 -22.60 7.45
C VAL A 36 -11.74 -21.63 8.28
N PRO A 37 -13.03 -21.88 8.50
CA PRO A 37 -13.86 -21.03 9.37
C PRO A 37 -13.44 -21.21 10.83
N ILE A 38 -13.15 -20.10 11.51
CA ILE A 38 -12.97 -20.06 12.96
C ILE A 38 -14.32 -19.68 13.58
N ASP A 39 -14.92 -20.61 14.31
CA ASP A 39 -16.16 -20.40 15.06
C ASP A 39 -15.84 -19.73 16.40
N LEU A 40 -16.17 -18.45 16.54
CA LEU A 40 -16.04 -17.67 17.77
C LEU A 40 -17.41 -17.59 18.47
N ARG A 41 -17.78 -18.67 19.17
CA ARG A 41 -18.85 -18.61 20.18
C ARG A 41 -18.35 -19.07 21.54
N LYS A 42 -18.42 -18.11 22.46
CA LYS A 42 -18.59 -18.24 23.92
C LYS A 42 -17.39 -18.77 24.71
N HIS A 43 -16.69 -17.86 25.38
CA HIS A 43 -16.37 -18.07 26.79
C HIS A 43 -16.58 -16.75 27.56
N ASN A 44 -17.50 -16.83 28.52
CA ASN A 44 -17.85 -15.76 29.44
C ASN A 44 -17.48 -16.25 30.85
N GLY A 45 -16.78 -15.41 31.62
CA GLY A 45 -16.78 -15.40 33.09
C GLY A 45 -15.91 -16.42 33.83
N GLY A 46 -14.97 -15.91 34.64
CA GLY A 46 -14.33 -16.69 35.71
C GLY A 46 -13.11 -16.03 36.35
N SER A 47 -13.33 -15.08 37.27
CA SER A 47 -12.32 -14.60 38.22
C SER A 47 -11.83 -15.73 39.14
N ARG A 48 -10.52 -15.79 39.42
CA ARG A 48 -9.95 -16.01 40.77
C ARG A 48 -8.40 -16.03 40.81
N THR A 49 -7.89 -15.19 41.71
CA THR A 49 -6.79 -15.35 42.69
C THR A 49 -5.42 -15.94 42.31
N ILE A 50 -4.42 -15.17 42.77
CA ILE A 50 -2.97 -15.37 42.90
C ILE A 50 -2.60 -16.70 43.54
N ASP A 51 -1.60 -17.40 43.00
CA ASP A 51 -0.62 -18.12 43.83
C ASP A 51 0.75 -18.26 43.13
N ASN A 52 1.81 -18.16 43.93
CA ASN A 52 3.22 -18.16 43.54
C ASN A 52 3.83 -19.57 43.66
N SER A 53 4.95 -19.78 42.94
CA SER A 53 6.03 -20.79 43.14
C SER A 53 6.07 -21.97 42.13
N PRO A 54 7.19 -22.74 42.03
CA PRO A 54 8.16 -22.57 40.95
C PRO A 54 8.39 -23.82 40.08
N ILE A 55 9.19 -23.60 39.04
CA ILE A 55 9.72 -24.51 37.99
C ILE A 55 10.17 -25.88 38.53
N PRO A 56 9.94 -26.96 37.73
CA PRO A 56 11.04 -27.86 37.43
C PRO A 56 11.18 -28.19 35.94
N SER A 57 12.43 -28.13 35.51
CA SER A 57 13.03 -28.72 34.32
C SER A 57 12.93 -30.25 34.29
N ASN A 58 12.56 -30.85 33.15
CA ASN A 58 13.32 -31.97 32.55
C ASN A 58 12.72 -32.52 31.23
N ILE A 59 13.53 -32.42 30.16
CA ILE A 59 13.99 -33.47 29.23
C ILE A 59 12.97 -34.52 28.71
N ARG A 60 12.70 -34.54 27.39
CA ARG A 60 13.00 -35.66 26.47
C ARG A 60 12.58 -35.38 25.02
N TYR A 61 13.55 -35.40 24.12
CA TYR A 61 13.34 -35.71 22.70
C TYR A 61 13.33 -37.23 22.51
N PRO A 62 12.47 -37.77 21.64
CA PRO A 62 12.78 -39.00 20.94
C PRO A 62 12.93 -38.77 19.42
N SER A 63 13.95 -39.44 18.91
CA SER A 63 14.35 -39.54 17.52
C SER A 63 13.44 -40.49 16.72
N SER A 64 13.22 -40.13 15.46
CA SER A 64 13.19 -40.97 14.24
C SER A 64 12.67 -42.43 14.26
N SER A 65 11.66 -42.70 13.44
CA SER A 65 11.45 -43.94 12.66
C SER A 65 10.37 -43.68 11.60
N SER A 66 10.70 -43.52 10.31
CA SER A 66 10.72 -44.56 9.26
C SER A 66 9.37 -45.22 8.92
N SER A 67 8.97 -45.03 7.65
CA SER A 67 8.26 -45.96 6.74
C SER A 67 6.90 -46.54 7.15
N THR A 68 5.85 -46.23 6.38
CA THR A 68 5.12 -47.22 5.55
C THR A 68 4.00 -46.56 4.76
N SER A 69 4.03 -46.74 3.44
CA SER A 69 2.86 -46.58 2.55
C SER A 69 1.91 -47.77 2.74
N PRO A 70 0.59 -47.56 2.63
CA PRO A 70 -0.11 -48.33 1.59
C PRO A 70 -1.14 -47.50 0.82
N SER A 71 -1.34 -47.97 -0.41
CA SER A 71 -2.36 -47.55 -1.35
C SER A 71 -3.77 -47.81 -0.83
N GLY A 72 -4.66 -46.85 -1.08
CA GLY A 72 -6.09 -47.00 -0.87
C GLY A 72 -6.82 -45.94 -1.68
N SER A 73 -7.39 -46.34 -2.81
CA SER A 73 -8.21 -45.50 -3.68
C SER A 73 -9.66 -45.48 -3.18
N PRO A 74 -10.25 -44.32 -2.84
CA PRO A 74 -11.69 -44.18 -2.75
C PRO A 74 -12.19 -43.45 -4.00
N SER A 75 -13.00 -44.15 -4.78
CA SER A 75 -13.83 -43.60 -5.85
C SER A 75 -14.90 -42.71 -5.22
N CYS A 76 -14.76 -41.38 -5.38
CA CYS A 76 -15.72 -40.39 -4.92
C CYS A 76 -16.42 -39.75 -6.12
N VAL A 77 -17.65 -40.18 -6.38
CA VAL A 77 -18.58 -39.55 -7.32
C VAL A 77 -18.87 -38.14 -6.82
N SER A 78 -18.43 -37.13 -7.57
CA SER A 78 -18.73 -35.73 -7.28
C SER A 78 -20.07 -35.35 -7.92
N PRO A 79 -21.06 -34.87 -7.16
CA PRO A 79 -22.27 -34.30 -7.73
C PRO A 79 -21.96 -32.91 -8.28
N SER A 80 -22.04 -32.78 -9.60
CA SER A 80 -21.96 -31.53 -10.35
C SER A 80 -23.15 -30.62 -10.00
N LYS A 81 -23.05 -29.83 -8.92
CA LYS A 81 -23.91 -28.67 -8.69
C LYS A 81 -23.23 -27.43 -9.25
N SER A 82 -23.48 -27.17 -10.54
CA SER A 82 -23.14 -25.89 -11.18
C SER A 82 -24.17 -24.83 -10.80
N ASN A 83 -24.12 -24.34 -9.56
CA ASN A 83 -24.75 -23.08 -9.20
C ASN A 83 -23.70 -21.98 -9.34
N ASN A 84 -23.40 -21.58 -10.58
CA ASN A 84 -22.78 -20.29 -10.85
C ASN A 84 -23.87 -19.22 -10.64
N MET A 85 -24.18 -18.90 -9.37
CA MET A 85 -24.66 -17.56 -9.06
C MET A 85 -23.45 -16.66 -9.24
N GLU A 86 -23.28 -16.17 -10.46
CA GLU A 86 -22.40 -15.05 -10.75
C GLU A 86 -22.90 -13.89 -9.88
N SER A 87 -22.22 -13.67 -8.75
CA SER A 87 -22.54 -12.56 -7.86
C SER A 87 -22.30 -11.29 -8.67
N VAL A 88 -23.38 -10.69 -9.16
CA VAL A 88 -23.36 -9.42 -9.87
C VAL A 88 -22.65 -8.44 -8.94
N ASN A 89 -21.43 -8.04 -9.31
CA ASN A 89 -20.68 -7.06 -8.53
C ASN A 89 -21.44 -5.75 -8.56
N GLU A 90 -22.11 -5.42 -7.46
CA GLU A 90 -22.88 -4.19 -7.35
C GLU A 90 -21.92 -2.99 -7.30
N TYR A 91 -22.25 -1.97 -8.08
CA TYR A 91 -21.53 -0.71 -8.10
C TYR A 91 -21.86 0.14 -6.88
N VAL A 92 -20.84 0.86 -6.39
CA VAL A 92 -20.94 1.63 -5.16
C VAL A 92 -20.39 3.05 -5.36
N CYS A 93 -20.96 3.98 -4.62
CA CYS A 93 -20.51 5.36 -4.57
C CYS A 93 -20.55 5.89 -3.14
N ILE A 94 -19.80 6.96 -2.86
CA ILE A 94 -19.85 7.60 -1.55
C ILE A 94 -21.14 8.46 -1.47
N PRO A 95 -21.89 8.42 -0.35
CA PRO A 95 -23.09 9.22 -0.21
C PRO A 95 -22.83 10.72 -0.45
N LYS A 96 -23.62 11.35 -1.32
CA LYS A 96 -23.50 12.78 -1.67
C LYS A 96 -23.44 13.71 -0.44
N LYS A 97 -24.14 13.35 0.64
CA LYS A 97 -24.12 14.09 1.91
C LYS A 97 -22.76 14.09 2.64
N LEU A 98 -21.94 13.07 2.44
CA LEU A 98 -20.61 12.95 3.05
C LEU A 98 -19.52 13.55 2.17
N MET A 99 -19.82 13.77 0.89
CA MET A 99 -18.84 14.20 -0.10
C MET A 99 -18.14 15.52 0.24
N PRO A 100 -18.80 16.59 0.72
CA PRO A 100 -18.08 17.81 1.10
C PRO A 100 -17.03 17.59 2.19
N VAL A 101 -17.37 16.80 3.21
CA VAL A 101 -16.47 16.52 4.35
C VAL A 101 -15.32 15.63 3.93
N ILE A 102 -15.60 14.58 3.15
CA ILE A 102 -14.58 13.68 2.63
C ILE A 102 -13.68 14.43 1.65
N GLY A 103 -14.25 15.16 0.71
CA GLY A 103 -13.51 15.95 -0.28
C GLY A 103 -12.55 16.94 0.36
N ALA A 104 -12.98 17.67 1.40
CA ALA A 104 -12.09 18.56 2.16
C ALA A 104 -10.90 17.80 2.76
N ARG A 105 -11.12 16.66 3.42
CA ARG A 105 -10.02 15.85 3.98
C ARG A 105 -9.08 15.31 2.91
N ILE A 106 -9.62 14.82 1.80
CA ILE A 106 -8.81 14.31 0.67
C ILE A 106 -7.94 15.43 0.11
N ASN A 107 -8.48 16.64 -0.05
CA ASN A 107 -7.73 17.81 -0.51
C ASN A 107 -6.59 18.15 0.43
N ASP A 108 -6.86 18.25 1.74
CA ASP A 108 -5.82 18.53 2.75
C ASP A 108 -4.71 17.47 2.72
N TRP A 109 -5.07 16.20 2.50
CA TRP A 109 -4.09 15.12 2.43
C TRP A 109 -3.29 15.13 1.14
N LEU A 110 -3.92 15.46 0.01
CA LEU A 110 -3.23 15.62 -1.26
C LEU A 110 -2.23 16.77 -1.20
N GLU A 111 -2.64 17.93 -0.70
CA GLU A 111 -1.75 19.09 -0.52
C GLU A 111 -0.55 18.74 0.36
N ARG A 112 -0.77 18.11 1.52
CA ARG A 112 0.32 17.66 2.39
C ARG A 112 1.27 16.67 1.70
N ASN A 113 0.74 15.72 0.94
CA ASN A 113 1.56 14.73 0.23
C ASN A 113 2.35 15.36 -0.94
N VAL A 114 1.76 16.32 -1.66
CA VAL A 114 2.45 17.08 -2.72
C VAL A 114 3.59 17.89 -2.10
N ASN A 115 3.32 18.65 -1.04
CA ASN A 115 4.34 19.43 -0.34
C ASN A 115 5.44 18.55 0.23
N PHE A 116 5.08 17.40 0.81
CA PHE A 116 6.06 16.40 1.26
C PHE A 116 6.96 15.94 0.10
N ALA A 117 6.38 15.52 -1.03
CA ALA A 117 7.16 15.05 -2.17
C ALA A 117 8.10 16.13 -2.73
N LEU A 118 7.61 17.38 -2.85
CA LEU A 118 8.40 18.51 -3.35
C LEU A 118 9.47 18.98 -2.35
N SER A 119 9.35 18.65 -1.06
CA SER A 119 10.37 18.93 -0.05
C SER A 119 11.56 17.96 -0.09
N LEU A 120 11.44 16.84 -0.82
CA LEU A 120 12.51 15.84 -0.87
C LEU A 120 13.69 16.35 -1.71
N PRO A 121 14.93 16.34 -1.17
CA PRO A 121 16.10 16.86 -1.88
C PRO A 121 16.30 16.23 -3.26
N VAL A 122 16.10 14.92 -3.38
CA VAL A 122 16.25 14.22 -4.66
C VAL A 122 15.27 14.73 -5.72
N ILE A 123 14.06 15.13 -5.34
CA ILE A 123 13.10 15.69 -6.29
C ILE A 123 13.56 17.07 -6.76
N GLN A 124 14.05 17.90 -5.82
CA GLN A 124 14.53 19.26 -6.12
C GLN A 124 15.79 19.26 -6.98
N GLU A 125 16.72 18.34 -6.72
CA GLU A 125 18.02 18.25 -7.39
C GLU A 125 17.94 17.52 -8.74
N THR A 126 16.95 16.66 -8.92
CA THR A 126 16.89 15.74 -10.08
C THR A 126 15.81 16.11 -11.08
N ILE A 127 14.73 16.76 -10.65
CA ILE A 127 13.59 17.13 -11.51
C ILE A 127 13.48 18.65 -11.59
N ASP A 128 14.09 19.23 -12.62
CA ASP A 128 14.15 20.68 -12.79
C ASP A 128 12.82 21.30 -13.23
N ASN A 129 12.01 20.55 -13.99
CA ASN A 129 10.80 21.09 -14.63
C ASN A 129 9.50 20.59 -13.96
N ASP A 130 8.51 21.47 -13.93
CA ASP A 130 7.22 21.19 -13.30
C ASP A 130 6.41 20.13 -14.05
N ARG A 131 6.65 19.93 -15.35
CA ARG A 131 5.99 18.88 -16.13
C ARG A 131 6.35 17.48 -15.62
N ASP A 132 7.63 17.23 -15.33
CA ASP A 132 8.11 15.94 -14.84
C ASP A 132 7.71 15.73 -13.38
N LYS A 133 7.72 16.79 -12.56
CA LYS A 133 7.16 16.74 -11.19
C LYS A 133 5.69 16.35 -11.23
N PHE A 134 4.92 16.98 -12.11
CA PHE A 134 3.50 16.67 -12.32
C PHE A 134 3.31 15.23 -12.81
N ALA A 135 4.12 14.75 -13.75
CA ALA A 135 4.06 13.38 -14.25
C ALA A 135 4.30 12.37 -13.12
N LEU A 136 5.28 12.62 -12.24
CA LEU A 136 5.54 11.78 -11.07
C LEU A 136 4.35 11.80 -10.10
N LEU A 137 3.89 12.98 -9.70
CA LEU A 137 2.76 13.15 -8.76
C LEU A 137 1.48 12.48 -9.29
N SER A 138 1.20 12.63 -10.58
CA SER A 138 0.07 11.99 -11.26
C SER A 138 0.12 10.46 -11.17
N ARG A 139 1.30 9.83 -11.09
CA ARG A 139 1.39 8.36 -10.98
C ARG A 139 1.26 7.85 -9.54
N ILE A 140 1.55 8.69 -8.54
CA ILE A 140 1.66 8.24 -7.15
C ILE A 140 0.59 8.78 -6.20
N TRP A 141 -0.19 9.79 -6.59
CA TRP A 141 -1.10 10.48 -5.69
C TRP A 141 -2.05 9.54 -4.95
N HIS A 142 -2.63 8.54 -5.64
CA HIS A 142 -3.56 7.59 -5.04
C HIS A 142 -2.88 6.71 -3.98
N ARG A 143 -1.60 6.35 -4.19
CA ARG A 143 -0.82 5.55 -3.23
C ARG A 143 -0.48 6.37 -1.99
N LEU A 144 -0.06 7.63 -2.18
CA LEU A 144 0.19 8.54 -1.07
C LEU A 144 -1.10 8.84 -0.28
N LEU A 145 -2.22 8.95 -0.97
CA LEU A 145 -3.53 9.15 -0.36
C LEU A 145 -3.94 7.94 0.50
N ILE A 146 -3.67 6.71 0.04
CA ILE A 146 -3.88 5.49 0.85
C ILE A 146 -3.05 5.57 2.14
N ILE A 147 -1.79 6.00 2.08
CA ILE A 147 -0.95 6.18 3.27
C ILE A 147 -1.61 7.17 4.26
N SER A 148 -2.08 8.32 3.77
CA SER A 148 -2.79 9.29 4.61
C SER A 148 -4.10 8.73 5.18
N MET A 149 -4.85 7.92 4.44
CA MET A 149 -6.06 7.26 4.96
C MET A 149 -5.73 6.31 6.11
N ILE A 150 -4.63 5.57 6.05
CA ILE A 150 -4.20 4.67 7.13
C ILE A 150 -3.78 5.46 8.36
N GLU A 151 -2.88 6.44 8.16
CA GLU A 151 -2.36 7.31 9.21
C GLU A 151 -3.48 8.02 9.99
N ASN A 152 -4.54 8.45 9.29
CA ASN A 152 -5.68 9.15 9.88
C ASN A 152 -6.85 8.23 10.22
N SER A 153 -6.62 6.91 10.18
CA SER A 153 -7.61 5.89 10.50
C SER A 153 -8.95 6.00 9.75
N PHE A 154 -8.91 6.48 8.50
CA PHE A 154 -10.08 6.79 7.70
C PHE A 154 -11.03 5.60 7.54
N GLU A 155 -12.32 5.88 7.59
CA GLU A 155 -13.40 4.90 7.40
C GLU A 155 -14.18 5.29 6.14
N ILE A 156 -14.40 4.32 5.27
CA ILE A 156 -15.08 4.53 4.00
C ILE A 156 -16.54 4.13 4.18
N TYR A 157 -17.44 5.04 3.83
CA TYR A 157 -18.88 4.78 3.83
C TYR A 157 -19.38 4.83 2.40
N VAL A 158 -19.87 3.71 1.89
CA VAL A 158 -20.41 3.62 0.53
C VAL A 158 -21.87 3.19 0.53
N THR A 159 -22.58 3.60 -0.51
CA THR A 159 -23.96 3.21 -0.82
C THR A 159 -24.02 2.63 -2.22
N LYS A 160 -24.99 1.75 -2.46
CA LYS A 160 -25.25 1.24 -3.82
C LYS A 160 -25.64 2.40 -4.72
N ASP A 161 -25.02 2.49 -5.89
CA ASP A 161 -25.39 3.50 -6.87
C ASP A 161 -26.58 2.99 -7.70
N LEU A 162 -27.77 3.49 -7.35
CA LEU A 162 -29.03 3.13 -8.03
C LEU A 162 -29.24 3.92 -9.33
N GLN A 163 -28.37 4.88 -9.65
CA GLN A 163 -28.58 5.81 -10.77
C GLN A 163 -27.80 5.47 -12.03
N ILE A 164 -27.05 4.37 -12.07
CA ILE A 164 -26.35 3.95 -13.29
C ILE A 164 -27.40 3.38 -14.27
N PRO A 165 -27.76 4.09 -15.36
CA PRO A 165 -28.73 3.59 -16.31
C PRO A 165 -28.12 2.35 -17.00
N SER A 166 -28.85 1.24 -17.07
CA SER A 166 -28.42 0.01 -17.75
C SER A 166 -28.09 0.19 -19.24
N ASP A 167 -28.36 1.37 -19.83
CA ASP A 167 -28.20 1.63 -21.26
C ASP A 167 -26.79 2.09 -21.69
N VAL A 168 -25.82 2.19 -20.76
CA VAL A 168 -24.42 2.52 -21.12
C VAL A 168 -23.65 1.26 -21.56
N SER A 169 -24.23 0.50 -22.49
CA SER A 169 -23.57 -0.61 -23.16
C SER A 169 -22.93 -0.07 -24.43
N SER A 170 -21.65 0.33 -24.43
CA SER A 170 -20.66 -0.10 -25.47
C SER A 170 -19.38 0.71 -25.67
N THR A 171 -19.14 1.94 -25.18
CA THR A 171 -18.00 2.71 -25.77
C THR A 171 -16.84 3.16 -24.89
N THR A 172 -16.86 3.02 -23.56
CA THR A 172 -15.60 3.04 -22.78
C THR A 172 -15.76 2.16 -21.54
N SER A 173 -14.94 1.13 -21.41
CA SER A 173 -14.90 0.20 -20.26
C SER A 173 -14.32 0.90 -19.03
N SER A 174 -14.96 1.98 -18.61
CA SER A 174 -14.57 2.72 -17.44
C SER A 174 -14.98 1.85 -16.23
N HIS A 175 -14.00 1.20 -15.58
CA HIS A 175 -14.22 0.34 -14.42
C HIS A 175 -14.87 1.15 -13.28
N LEU A 176 -16.17 0.95 -13.04
CA LEU A 176 -16.88 1.59 -11.95
C LEU A 176 -16.47 0.91 -10.63
N PRO A 177 -16.36 1.64 -9.51
CA PRO A 177 -16.04 1.04 -8.22
C PRO A 177 -17.12 0.04 -7.81
N THR A 178 -16.70 -1.14 -7.40
CA THR A 178 -17.55 -2.21 -6.87
C THR A 178 -17.42 -2.29 -5.35
N GLU A 179 -18.37 -2.97 -4.69
CA GLU A 179 -18.27 -3.24 -3.25
C GLU A 179 -16.97 -4.01 -2.90
N ASN A 180 -16.53 -4.90 -3.78
CA ASN A 180 -15.28 -5.64 -3.59
C ASN A 180 -14.05 -4.71 -3.62
N ASP A 181 -14.02 -3.72 -4.52
CA ASP A 181 -12.93 -2.75 -4.58
C ASP A 181 -12.82 -1.95 -3.28
N VAL A 182 -13.97 -1.51 -2.74
CA VAL A 182 -14.02 -0.79 -1.46
C VAL A 182 -13.56 -1.67 -0.31
N LYS A 183 -14.03 -2.92 -0.24
CA LYS A 183 -13.58 -3.89 0.78
C LYS A 183 -12.08 -4.13 0.74
N GLN A 184 -11.46 -4.14 -0.44
CA GLN A 184 -10.01 -4.26 -0.56
C GLN A 184 -9.29 -3.04 0.01
N ILE A 185 -9.80 -1.83 -0.22
CA ILE A 185 -9.25 -0.59 0.36
C ILE A 185 -9.43 -0.58 1.88
N GLU A 186 -10.60 -0.94 2.39
CA GLU A 186 -10.86 -1.03 3.83
C GLU A 186 -9.98 -2.07 4.53
N LEU A 187 -9.77 -3.23 3.88
CA LEU A 187 -8.87 -4.26 4.36
C LEU A 187 -7.42 -3.76 4.40
N LEU A 188 -7.00 -2.99 3.40
CA LEU A 188 -5.69 -2.34 3.37
C LEU A 188 -5.54 -1.34 4.51
N ILE A 189 -6.53 -0.48 4.73
CA ILE A 189 -6.53 0.49 5.83
C ILE A 189 -6.43 -0.24 7.18
N THR A 190 -7.28 -1.24 7.38
CA THR A 190 -7.30 -2.05 8.61
C THR A 190 -5.96 -2.74 8.83
N ARG A 191 -5.40 -3.37 7.79
CA ARG A 191 -4.09 -4.02 7.87
C ARG A 191 -2.98 -3.03 8.18
N GLY A 192 -2.98 -1.86 7.55
CA GLY A 192 -2.03 -0.78 7.84
C GLY A 192 -2.05 -0.36 9.31
N LYS A 193 -3.25 -0.21 9.90
CA LYS A 193 -3.41 0.08 11.33
C LYS A 193 -2.74 -0.97 12.23
N THR A 194 -2.84 -2.26 11.88
CA THR A 194 -2.23 -3.35 12.65
C THR A 194 -0.70 -3.41 12.58
N LEU A 195 -0.06 -2.62 11.72
CA LEU A 195 1.40 -2.59 11.58
C LEU A 195 2.09 -1.64 12.56
N GLU A 196 1.31 -0.86 13.34
CA GLU A 196 1.83 0.08 14.34
C GLU A 196 2.94 0.96 13.74
N ILE A 197 2.55 1.66 12.67
CA ILE A 197 3.42 2.59 11.94
C ILE A 197 3.23 3.96 12.59
N ASP A 198 4.33 4.54 13.06
CA ASP A 198 4.38 5.91 13.57
C ASP A 198 4.61 6.89 12.41
N GLU A 199 4.62 8.19 12.73
CA GLU A 199 4.83 9.25 11.74
C GLU A 199 6.15 9.08 10.94
N ILE A 200 7.23 8.68 11.61
CA ILE A 200 8.54 8.46 10.98
C ILE A 200 8.43 7.31 9.97
N GLY A 201 7.81 6.21 10.36
CA GLY A 201 7.57 5.06 9.49
C GLY A 201 6.71 5.40 8.28
N PHE A 202 5.67 6.23 8.44
CA PHE A 202 4.84 6.68 7.32
C PHE A 202 5.64 7.55 6.34
N ASN A 203 6.49 8.46 6.84
CA ASN A 203 7.35 9.29 5.99
C ASN A 203 8.35 8.45 5.21
N LEU A 204 8.96 7.44 5.83
CA LEU A 204 9.85 6.49 5.13
C LEU A 204 9.12 5.69 4.05
N ILE A 205 7.88 5.28 4.32
CA ILE A 205 7.03 4.58 3.33
C ILE A 205 6.72 5.50 2.14
N ARG A 206 6.36 6.78 2.39
CA ARG A 206 6.14 7.77 1.34
C ARG A 206 7.38 7.99 0.48
N GLU A 207 8.56 8.15 1.11
CA GLU A 207 9.85 8.26 0.41
C GLU A 207 10.08 7.05 -0.52
N VAL A 208 9.90 5.81 -0.02
CA VAL A 208 10.06 4.60 -0.84
C VAL A 208 9.12 4.58 -2.03
N ILE A 209 7.85 4.97 -1.85
CA ILE A 209 6.87 5.02 -2.95
C ILE A 209 7.31 6.04 -4.01
N ILE A 210 7.70 7.25 -3.57
CA ILE A 210 8.13 8.35 -4.46
C ILE A 210 9.38 7.96 -5.23
N TYR A 211 10.42 7.48 -4.56
CA TYR A 211 11.69 7.16 -5.22
C TYR A 211 11.59 5.96 -6.14
N LYS A 212 10.81 4.94 -5.77
CA LYS A 212 10.56 3.79 -6.63
C LYS A 212 9.85 4.21 -7.93
N GLU A 213 8.81 5.04 -7.85
CA GLU A 213 8.12 5.53 -9.05
C GLU A 213 9.02 6.48 -9.86
N GLY A 214 9.76 7.37 -9.20
CA GLY A 214 10.73 8.25 -9.85
C GLY A 214 11.77 7.47 -10.64
N LYS A 215 12.33 6.41 -10.05
CA LYS A 215 13.26 5.50 -10.74
C LYS A 215 12.64 4.89 -12.00
N THR A 216 11.40 4.41 -11.90
CA THR A 216 10.69 3.80 -13.04
C THR A 216 10.33 4.82 -14.12
N LEU A 217 9.94 6.04 -13.73
CA LEU A 217 9.53 7.08 -14.67
C LEU A 217 10.73 7.71 -15.40
N PHE A 218 11.87 7.86 -14.71
CA PHE A 218 13.05 8.56 -15.21
C PHE A 218 14.25 7.63 -15.47
N GLU A 219 13.97 6.39 -15.90
CA GLU A 219 14.96 5.33 -16.12
C GLU A 219 16.12 5.76 -17.04
N ASN A 220 15.86 6.68 -17.98
CA ASN A 220 16.85 7.10 -18.99
C ASN A 220 17.64 8.36 -18.64
N SER A 221 17.20 9.16 -17.66
CA SER A 221 17.81 10.48 -17.37
C SER A 221 18.39 10.57 -15.97
N SER A 222 17.76 9.94 -14.98
CA SER A 222 18.11 10.13 -13.58
C SER A 222 17.85 8.93 -12.67
N ALA A 223 17.77 7.74 -13.26
CA ALA A 223 17.55 6.48 -12.55
C ALA A 223 18.52 6.28 -11.37
N ASP A 224 19.80 6.59 -11.56
CA ASP A 224 20.85 6.41 -10.55
C ASP A 224 20.59 7.22 -9.27
N SER A 225 20.10 8.45 -9.40
CA SER A 225 19.78 9.31 -8.25
C SER A 225 18.60 8.74 -7.46
N PHE A 226 17.54 8.35 -8.17
CA PHE A 226 16.37 7.73 -7.57
C PHE A 226 16.66 6.35 -6.97
N GLU A 227 17.48 5.54 -7.62
CA GLU A 227 17.90 4.24 -7.10
C GLU A 227 18.69 4.38 -5.80
N LYS A 228 19.66 5.31 -5.76
CA LYS A 228 20.42 5.59 -4.53
C LYS A 228 19.50 6.06 -3.40
N ALA A 229 18.56 6.96 -3.71
CA ALA A 229 17.57 7.47 -2.76
C ALA A 229 16.65 6.36 -2.23
N GLU A 230 16.13 5.52 -3.12
CA GLU A 230 15.30 4.38 -2.78
C GLU A 230 16.06 3.40 -1.88
N CYS A 231 17.31 3.05 -2.23
CA CYS A 231 18.15 2.18 -1.40
C CYS A 231 18.36 2.76 0.01
N HIS A 232 18.59 4.07 0.10
CA HIS A 232 18.80 4.74 1.36
C HIS A 232 17.51 4.78 2.21
N ALA A 233 16.37 5.11 1.61
CA ALA A 233 15.06 5.08 2.27
C ALA A 233 14.70 3.67 2.75
N GLN A 234 14.95 2.63 1.95
CA GLN A 234 14.75 1.23 2.35
C GLN A 234 15.67 0.81 3.50
N SER A 235 16.93 1.27 3.51
CA SER A 235 17.85 1.03 4.62
C SER A 235 17.35 1.68 5.92
N ARG A 236 16.93 2.94 5.86
CA ARG A 236 16.32 3.65 7.01
C ARG A 236 15.05 2.95 7.48
N LEU A 237 14.19 2.50 6.57
CA LEU A 237 12.97 1.74 6.89
C LEU A 237 13.30 0.41 7.57
N THR A 238 14.34 -0.29 7.11
CA THR A 238 14.81 -1.54 7.73
C THR A 238 15.28 -1.30 9.17
N THR A 239 16.07 -0.24 9.40
CA THR A 239 16.53 0.15 10.72
C THR A 239 15.35 0.53 11.63
N TRP A 240 14.44 1.38 11.15
CA TRP A 240 13.25 1.79 11.91
C TRP A 240 12.38 0.60 12.33
N CYS A 241 12.21 -0.40 11.44
CA CYS A 241 11.44 -1.60 11.75
C CYS A 241 11.98 -2.39 12.95
N SER A 242 13.27 -2.24 13.28
CA SER A 242 13.99 -2.92 14.36
C SER A 242 14.00 -4.46 14.30
N SER A 243 13.20 -5.07 13.42
CA SER A 243 13.10 -6.51 13.22
C SER A 243 12.81 -6.84 11.76
N ARG A 244 13.40 -7.94 11.29
CA ARG A 244 13.16 -8.46 9.93
C ARG A 244 11.69 -8.79 9.69
N VAL A 245 10.98 -9.27 10.72
CA VAL A 245 9.56 -9.63 10.63
C VAL A 245 8.68 -8.40 10.39
N LYS A 246 8.89 -7.29 11.13
CA LYS A 246 8.15 -6.04 10.89
C LYS A 246 8.44 -5.49 9.50
N TYR A 247 9.71 -5.49 9.09
CA TYR A 247 10.10 -5.09 7.74
C TYR A 247 9.41 -5.91 6.65
N SER A 248 9.43 -7.24 6.74
CA SER A 248 8.75 -8.12 5.78
C SER A 248 7.24 -7.87 5.71
N LYS A 249 6.58 -7.62 6.85
CA LYS A 249 5.16 -7.25 6.88
C LYS A 249 4.90 -5.94 6.14
N ILE A 250 5.77 -4.95 6.30
CA ILE A 250 5.67 -3.65 5.63
C ILE A 250 5.94 -3.75 4.14
N VAL A 251 6.96 -4.52 3.72
CA VAL A 251 7.22 -4.77 2.30
C VAL A 251 6.03 -5.45 1.63
N PHE A 252 5.47 -6.49 2.26
CA PHE A 252 4.26 -7.14 1.73
C PHE A 252 3.09 -6.17 1.68
N PHE A 253 2.94 -5.34 2.71
CA PHE A 253 1.91 -4.31 2.76
C PHE A 253 2.04 -3.30 1.62
N LEU A 254 3.26 -2.79 1.35
CA LEU A 254 3.57 -1.95 0.20
C LEU A 254 3.17 -2.62 -1.12
N CYS A 255 3.47 -3.92 -1.31
CA CYS A 255 3.04 -4.65 -2.51
C CYS A 255 1.53 -4.59 -2.73
N ASN A 256 0.71 -4.62 -1.67
CA ASN A 256 -0.74 -4.52 -1.80
C ASN A 256 -1.20 -3.10 -2.14
N ILE A 257 -0.51 -2.06 -1.64
CA ILE A 257 -0.80 -0.67 -2.04
C ILE A 257 -0.64 -0.50 -3.56
N TYR A 258 0.40 -1.09 -4.16
CA TYR A 258 0.64 -1.02 -5.61
C TYR A 258 -0.40 -1.79 -6.46
N GLN A 259 -1.21 -2.65 -5.86
CA GLN A 259 -2.27 -3.38 -6.58
C GLN A 259 -3.57 -2.57 -6.70
N VAL A 260 -3.70 -1.51 -5.90
CA VAL A 260 -4.89 -0.66 -5.92
C VAL A 260 -4.84 0.22 -7.15
N LYS A 261 -5.92 0.19 -7.93
CA LYS A 261 -6.02 0.96 -9.17
C LYS A 261 -6.40 2.41 -8.88
N GLU A 262 -5.77 3.33 -9.62
CA GLU A 262 -5.99 4.77 -9.53
C GLU A 262 -7.42 5.18 -9.90
N ASP A 263 -8.00 4.56 -10.93
CA ASP A 263 -9.34 4.87 -11.46
C ASP A 263 -10.44 4.64 -10.41
N ILE A 264 -10.28 3.64 -9.55
CA ILE A 264 -11.16 3.39 -8.41
C ILE A 264 -11.15 4.59 -7.45
N PHE A 265 -9.96 5.13 -7.14
CA PHE A 265 -9.81 6.28 -6.24
C PHE A 265 -10.38 7.55 -6.83
N GLU A 266 -10.08 7.82 -8.10
CA GLU A 266 -10.61 8.97 -8.80
C GLU A 266 -12.15 8.95 -8.80
N ARG A 267 -12.77 7.79 -9.04
CA ARG A 267 -14.24 7.69 -9.04
C ARG A 267 -14.87 7.73 -7.67
N LEU A 268 -14.27 7.09 -6.67
CA LEU A 268 -14.82 7.11 -5.31
C LEU A 268 -14.72 8.50 -4.69
N PHE A 269 -13.59 9.18 -4.84
CA PHE A 269 -13.27 10.37 -4.05
C PHE A 269 -13.30 11.66 -4.86
N CYS A 270 -13.01 11.65 -6.16
CA CYS A 270 -12.89 12.87 -6.96
C CYS A 270 -14.14 13.13 -7.81
N ALA A 271 -14.75 12.11 -8.41
CA ALA A 271 -15.86 12.27 -9.36
C ALA A 271 -17.16 12.81 -8.75
N GLY A 272 -17.38 12.66 -7.43
CA GLY A 272 -18.60 13.10 -6.74
C GLY A 272 -18.42 14.19 -5.69
N SER A 273 -17.19 14.47 -5.25
CA SER A 273 -16.93 15.35 -4.09
C SER A 273 -16.44 16.74 -4.43
N MET A 274 -15.77 16.89 -5.57
CA MET A 274 -15.35 18.22 -5.98
C MET A 274 -16.59 18.98 -6.43
N HIS A 275 -16.91 20.07 -5.73
CA HIS A 275 -17.81 21.12 -6.21
C HIS A 275 -17.34 21.78 -7.53
N GLN A 276 -16.30 21.23 -8.15
CA GLN A 276 -15.79 21.57 -9.45
C GLN A 276 -15.68 20.25 -10.21
N SER A 277 -16.25 20.19 -11.41
CA SER A 277 -16.00 19.21 -12.46
C SER A 277 -14.53 19.17 -12.93
N THR A 278 -13.60 19.54 -12.06
CA THR A 278 -12.16 19.63 -12.33
C THR A 278 -11.53 18.26 -12.10
N PRO A 279 -10.94 17.63 -13.13
CA PRO A 279 -10.22 16.37 -12.99
C PRO A 279 -9.10 16.46 -11.94
N ILE A 280 -8.79 15.34 -11.27
CA ILE A 280 -7.74 15.28 -10.24
C ILE A 280 -6.39 15.79 -10.75
N HIS A 281 -6.07 15.52 -12.02
CA HIS A 281 -4.87 16.01 -12.68
C HIS A 281 -4.80 17.54 -12.72
N THR A 282 -5.88 18.23 -13.11
CA THR A 282 -5.91 19.70 -13.10
C THR A 282 -5.78 20.25 -11.67
N TYR A 283 -6.29 19.53 -10.67
CA TYR A 283 -6.10 19.92 -9.27
C TYR A 283 -4.63 19.78 -8.83
N LEU A 284 -3.97 18.67 -9.19
CA LEU A 284 -2.53 18.46 -8.93
C LEU A 284 -1.66 19.53 -9.62
N GLU A 285 -1.99 19.94 -10.85
CA GLU A 285 -1.30 21.04 -11.54
C GLU A 285 -1.40 22.35 -10.75
N ARG A 286 -2.59 22.67 -10.22
CA ARG A 286 -2.79 23.87 -9.39
C ARG A 286 -1.99 23.82 -8.10
N LEU A 287 -1.96 22.66 -7.42
CA LEU A 287 -1.15 22.47 -6.22
C LEU A 287 0.34 22.68 -6.53
N LEU A 288 0.83 22.10 -7.62
CA LEU A 288 2.21 22.29 -8.04
C LEU A 288 2.53 23.77 -8.34
N ALA A 289 1.67 24.45 -9.09
CA ALA A 289 1.85 25.88 -9.38
C ALA A 289 1.86 26.74 -8.09
N SER A 290 1.04 26.40 -7.10
CA SER A 290 1.01 27.09 -5.81
C SER A 290 2.25 26.82 -4.95
N ALA A 291 2.82 25.61 -5.02
CA ALA A 291 4.06 25.29 -4.33
C ALA A 291 5.25 26.06 -4.95
N SER A 292 5.30 26.15 -6.29
CA SER A 292 6.36 26.88 -7.01
C SER A 292 6.34 28.39 -6.78
N SER A 293 5.17 29.00 -6.51
CA SER A 293 5.09 30.45 -6.23
C SER A 293 5.53 30.81 -4.81
N SER A 294 5.47 29.87 -3.86
CA SER A 294 5.88 30.13 -2.48
C SER A 294 7.39 30.28 -2.30
N SER A 295 8.20 29.60 -3.14
CA SER A 295 9.66 29.58 -3.03
C SER A 295 10.35 30.85 -3.57
N SER A 296 9.72 31.60 -4.49
CA SER A 296 10.31 32.79 -5.10
C SER A 296 10.26 34.05 -4.23
N SER A 297 9.42 34.08 -3.18
CA SER A 297 9.20 35.28 -2.36
C SER A 297 10.24 35.52 -1.26
N SER A 298 11.23 34.64 -1.06
CA SER A 298 12.15 34.72 0.10
C SER A 298 13.52 35.37 -0.18
N MET A 299 13.77 35.92 -1.37
CA MET A 299 15.10 36.43 -1.76
C MET A 299 15.24 37.96 -1.86
N ASP A 300 14.16 38.74 -1.74
CA ASP A 300 14.21 40.20 -1.99
C ASP A 300 14.22 41.09 -0.73
N ASP A 301 14.28 40.52 0.48
CA ASP A 301 14.31 41.28 1.75
C ASP A 301 15.64 41.08 2.52
N ALA A 302 16.78 41.37 1.88
CA ALA A 302 18.09 41.44 2.54
C ALA A 302 18.93 42.64 2.09
#